data_AF-A0A8T4MHK5-F1
#
_entry.id   AF-A0A8T4MHK5-F1
#
_cell.length_a   1.000
_cell.length_b   1.000
_cell.length_c   1.000
_cell.angle_alpha   90.00
_cell.angle_beta   90.00
_cell.angle_gamma   90.00
#
_symmetry.space_group_name_H-M   'P 1'
#
loop_
_entity.id
_entity.type
_entity.pdbx_description
1 polymer ?
#
loop_
_entity_poly.entity_id
_entity_poly.type
_entity_poly.pdbx_seq_one_letter_code
_entity_poly.pdbx_strand_id
1 'polypeptide(L)'
;MRLKISIKSNGDLRSAINELETIAELGKKEAIEIYEKPKKSDIFHAMKHIFQDQAEVEMISTFDRVDMPIDEILLWVEENLPKVYSGVELFKAYEQLAKVDLFKGRIYRQQYWRFLVYENFFLSFGISESKGKKDKKGFYKYKKPERILKIWLNNQKHAKKNSIAEKFAKKTHVGKRKALSQWNEIKYILKNPKIQKQLKMDEDEINYIMKY
;
A
#
# COMPACT_ATOMS: atom_id res chain seq x y z
N MET A 1 -1.31 -26.84 32.30
CA MET A 1 -0.88 -25.42 32.40
C MET A 1 0.45 -25.18 31.67
N ARG A 2 1.57 -25.77 32.13
CA ARG A 2 2.92 -25.55 31.59
C ARG A 2 3.08 -25.90 30.09
N LEU A 3 2.53 -27.03 29.62
CA LEU A 3 2.57 -27.42 28.21
C LEU A 3 1.78 -26.47 27.28
N LYS A 4 0.65 -25.92 27.75
CA LYS A 4 -0.17 -24.97 26.96
C LYS A 4 0.60 -23.66 26.73
N ILE A 5 1.34 -23.17 27.72
CA ILE A 5 2.11 -21.91 27.61
C ILE A 5 3.30 -22.07 26.66
N SER A 6 4.01 -23.21 26.72
CA SER A 6 5.14 -23.51 25.83
C SER A 6 4.73 -23.62 24.35
N ILE A 7 3.61 -24.30 24.06
CA ILE A 7 3.05 -24.39 22.70
C ILE A 7 2.56 -23.02 22.20
N LYS A 8 2.00 -22.19 23.10
CA LYS A 8 1.49 -20.84 22.76
C LYS A 8 2.59 -19.83 22.44
N SER A 9 3.74 -19.92 23.09
CA SER A 9 4.83 -18.95 22.95
C SER A 9 5.73 -19.20 21.74
N ASN A 10 5.47 -20.26 20.95
CA ASN A 10 6.21 -20.59 19.73
C ASN A 10 7.75 -20.62 19.90
N GLY A 11 8.23 -21.01 21.10
CA GLY A 11 9.65 -21.05 21.45
C GLY A 11 10.26 -19.75 22.02
N ASP A 12 9.49 -18.67 22.14
CA ASP A 12 9.96 -17.42 22.76
C ASP A 12 9.78 -17.45 24.30
N LEU A 13 10.90 -17.69 24.98
CA LEU A 13 10.99 -17.75 26.45
C LEU A 13 10.59 -16.44 27.13
N ARG A 14 10.87 -15.28 26.53
CA ARG A 14 10.58 -13.98 27.14
C ARG A 14 9.07 -13.71 27.15
N SER A 15 8.41 -14.01 26.04
CA SER A 15 6.96 -13.91 25.93
C SER A 15 6.25 -14.86 26.89
N ALA A 16 6.77 -16.09 27.06
CA ALA A 16 6.23 -17.07 27.99
C ALA A 16 6.32 -16.63 29.47
N ILE A 17 7.43 -16.00 29.87
CA ILE A 17 7.64 -15.51 31.25
C ILE A 17 6.67 -14.37 31.55
N ASN A 18 6.56 -13.38 30.66
CA ASN A 18 5.65 -12.25 30.84
C ASN A 18 4.19 -12.71 30.93
N GLU A 19 3.80 -13.71 30.13
CA GLU A 19 2.45 -14.27 30.17
C GLU A 19 2.18 -15.02 31.48
N LEU A 20 3.18 -15.77 31.99
CA LEU A 20 3.09 -16.44 33.29
C LEU A 20 2.97 -15.43 34.46
N GLU A 21 3.76 -14.35 34.43
CA GLU A 21 3.72 -13.27 35.42
C GLU A 21 2.35 -12.60 35.42
N THR A 22 1.83 -12.25 34.25
CA THR A 22 0.48 -11.67 34.10
C THR A 22 -0.60 -12.58 34.69
N ILE A 23 -0.51 -13.90 34.43
CA ILE A 23 -1.45 -14.89 34.98
C ILE A 23 -1.31 -15.04 36.49
N ALA A 24 -0.09 -14.95 37.02
CA ALA A 24 0.18 -15.03 38.46
C ALA A 24 -0.38 -13.81 39.21
N GLU A 25 -0.23 -12.61 38.64
CA GLU A 25 -0.76 -11.36 39.21
C GLU A 25 -2.30 -11.31 39.19
N LEU A 26 -2.93 -11.83 38.13
CA LEU A 26 -4.39 -11.81 37.98
C LEU A 26 -5.14 -12.82 38.86
N GLY A 27 -4.44 -13.77 39.50
CA GLY A 27 -5.00 -14.72 40.48
C GLY A 27 -6.08 -15.69 39.93
N LYS A 28 -6.43 -15.63 38.65
CA LYS A 28 -7.51 -16.43 38.03
C LYS A 28 -6.92 -17.53 37.15
N LYS A 29 -7.00 -18.78 37.62
CA LYS A 29 -6.65 -19.99 36.84
C LYS A 29 -7.45 -20.12 35.53
N GLU A 30 -8.62 -19.48 35.46
CA GLU A 30 -9.54 -19.49 34.30
C GLU A 30 -9.12 -18.52 33.19
N ALA A 31 -8.17 -17.60 33.43
CA ALA A 31 -7.72 -16.63 32.41
C ALA A 31 -6.96 -17.28 31.23
N ILE A 32 -6.57 -18.56 31.35
CA ILE A 32 -5.80 -19.28 30.33
C ILE A 32 -6.63 -19.58 29.07
N GLU A 33 -7.96 -19.67 29.20
CA GLU A 33 -8.86 -19.90 28.06
C GLU A 33 -9.25 -18.61 27.36
N ILE A 34 -9.15 -17.46 28.04
CA ILE A 34 -9.66 -16.18 27.52
C ILE A 34 -8.58 -15.42 26.71
N TYR A 35 -7.31 -15.59 27.04
CA TYR A 35 -6.20 -14.96 26.30
C TYR A 35 -5.61 -15.93 25.26
N GLU A 36 -6.39 -16.29 24.25
CA GLU A 36 -5.79 -16.69 22.98
C GLU A 36 -5.51 -15.38 22.22
N LYS A 37 -4.26 -14.88 22.31
CA LYS A 37 -3.87 -13.78 21.42
C LYS A 37 -4.16 -14.24 19.99
N PRO A 38 -4.99 -13.52 19.22
CA PRO A 38 -5.21 -13.89 17.83
C PRO A 38 -3.83 -13.95 17.18
N LYS A 39 -3.46 -15.11 16.65
CA LYS A 39 -2.19 -15.27 15.93
C LYS A 39 -2.21 -14.24 14.81
N LYS A 40 -1.25 -13.31 14.84
CA LYS A 40 -1.03 -12.35 13.76
C LYS A 40 -0.93 -13.14 12.46
N SER A 41 -1.87 -12.90 11.54
CA SER A 41 -1.88 -13.59 10.26
C SER A 41 -0.88 -12.91 9.33
N ASP A 42 -0.13 -13.72 8.60
CA ASP A 42 0.73 -13.23 7.54
C ASP A 42 -0.14 -12.62 6.41
N ILE A 43 0.29 -11.48 5.85
CA ILE A 43 -0.38 -10.83 4.72
C ILE A 43 -0.54 -11.79 3.54
N PHE A 44 0.41 -12.70 3.33
CA PHE A 44 0.34 -13.72 2.29
C PHE A 44 -0.82 -14.69 2.51
N HIS A 45 -1.07 -15.09 3.76
CA HIS A 45 -2.19 -15.95 4.11
C HIS A 45 -3.53 -15.21 3.99
N ALA A 46 -3.59 -13.95 4.44
CA ALA A 46 -4.78 -13.11 4.29
C ALA A 46 -5.15 -12.89 2.81
N MET A 47 -4.17 -12.56 1.96
CA MET A 47 -4.39 -12.42 0.51
C MET A 47 -4.80 -13.74 -0.14
N LYS A 48 -4.19 -14.86 0.27
CA LYS A 48 -4.59 -16.18 -0.23
C LYS A 48 -6.06 -16.44 0.08
N HIS A 49 -6.47 -16.22 1.33
CA HIS A 49 -7.85 -16.42 1.77
C HIS A 49 -8.83 -15.58 0.94
N ILE A 50 -8.57 -14.28 0.79
CA ILE A 50 -9.47 -13.37 0.04
C ILE A 50 -9.47 -13.69 -1.45
N PHE A 51 -8.32 -13.96 -2.05
CA PHE A 51 -8.23 -14.15 -3.51
C PHE A 51 -8.65 -15.54 -3.96
N GLN A 52 -8.45 -16.58 -3.15
CA GLN A 52 -8.67 -17.96 -3.58
C GLN A 52 -9.92 -18.61 -3.02
N ASP A 53 -10.25 -18.40 -1.75
CA ASP A 53 -11.33 -19.13 -1.07
C ASP A 53 -12.71 -18.53 -1.39
N GLN A 54 -13.78 -19.32 -1.28
CA GLN A 54 -15.14 -18.83 -1.54
C GLN A 54 -15.46 -17.58 -0.71
N ALA A 55 -16.13 -16.60 -1.33
CA ALA A 55 -16.50 -15.36 -0.65
C ALA A 55 -17.47 -15.62 0.52
N GLU A 56 -17.05 -15.26 1.72
CA GLU A 56 -17.80 -15.42 2.96
C GLU A 56 -17.80 -14.11 3.76
N VAL A 57 -18.90 -13.83 4.47
CA VAL A 57 -19.08 -12.58 5.22
C VAL A 57 -18.00 -12.40 6.30
N GLU A 58 -17.48 -13.50 6.84
CA GLU A 58 -16.41 -13.49 7.85
C GLU A 58 -15.12 -12.85 7.33
N MET A 59 -14.93 -12.81 6.00
CA MET A 59 -13.76 -12.21 5.36
C MET A 59 -13.59 -10.72 5.66
N ILE A 60 -14.65 -10.01 6.06
CA ILE A 60 -14.63 -8.58 6.41
C ILE A 60 -13.56 -8.28 7.48
N SER A 61 -13.35 -9.21 8.41
CA SER A 61 -12.39 -9.08 9.52
C SER A 61 -11.01 -9.65 9.23
N THR A 62 -10.75 -10.16 8.01
CA THR A 62 -9.50 -10.86 7.68
C THR A 62 -8.27 -9.98 7.92
N PHE A 63 -8.35 -8.72 7.52
CA PHE A 63 -7.22 -7.79 7.62
C PHE A 63 -7.04 -7.21 9.03
N ASP A 64 -8.05 -7.27 9.90
CA ASP A 64 -7.92 -6.85 11.30
C ASP A 64 -6.92 -7.73 12.08
N ARG A 65 -6.64 -8.95 11.58
CA ARG A 65 -5.66 -9.90 12.15
C ARG A 65 -4.25 -9.71 11.60
N VAL A 66 -4.07 -8.89 10.58
CA VAL A 66 -2.77 -8.61 9.96
C VAL A 66 -2.15 -7.41 10.67
N ASP A 67 -0.90 -7.56 11.12
CA ASP A 67 -0.14 -6.50 11.80
C ASP A 67 0.46 -5.51 10.80
N MET A 68 -0.40 -4.89 10.00
CA MET A 68 -0.01 -3.96 8.93
C MET A 68 -1.10 -2.88 8.79
N PRO A 69 -0.72 -1.61 8.56
CA PRO A 69 -1.69 -0.56 8.27
C PRO A 69 -2.53 -0.89 7.04
N ILE A 70 -3.82 -0.53 7.07
CA ILE A 70 -4.75 -0.77 5.94
C ILE A 70 -4.24 -0.16 4.63
N ASP A 71 -3.55 0.98 4.72
CA ASP A 71 -2.92 1.67 3.59
C ASP A 71 -1.83 0.84 2.91
N GLU A 72 -1.06 0.08 3.68
CA GLU A 72 -0.05 -0.81 3.13
C GLU A 72 -0.70 -2.05 2.54
N ILE A 73 -1.70 -2.62 3.24
CA ILE A 73 -2.48 -3.77 2.76
C ILE A 73 -3.13 -3.45 1.40
N LEU A 74 -3.67 -2.24 1.23
CA LEU A 74 -4.23 -1.78 -0.04
C LEU A 74 -3.24 -1.90 -1.20
N LEU A 75 -1.98 -1.50 -0.99
CA LEU A 75 -0.92 -1.58 -1.99
C LEU A 75 -0.54 -3.05 -2.28
N TRP A 76 -0.50 -3.89 -1.25
CA TRP A 76 -0.30 -5.33 -1.42
C TRP A 76 -1.39 -5.96 -2.27
N VAL A 77 -2.66 -5.62 -2.00
CA VAL A 77 -3.79 -6.12 -2.77
C VAL A 77 -3.71 -5.65 -4.23
N GLU A 78 -3.51 -4.35 -4.47
CA GLU A 78 -3.39 -3.76 -5.81
C GLU A 78 -2.32 -4.45 -6.68
N GLU A 79 -1.11 -4.66 -6.14
CA GLU A 79 0.01 -5.28 -6.85
C GLU A 79 -0.25 -6.77 -7.21
N ASN A 80 -1.09 -7.44 -6.43
CA ASN A 80 -1.29 -8.89 -6.54
C ASN A 80 -2.60 -9.31 -7.20
N LEU A 81 -3.60 -8.43 -7.29
CA LEU A 81 -4.85 -8.67 -8.02
C LEU A 81 -4.66 -9.24 -9.43
N PRO A 82 -3.86 -8.62 -10.33
CA PRO A 82 -3.72 -9.09 -11.71
C PRO A 82 -2.97 -10.42 -11.84
N LYS A 83 -2.41 -10.95 -10.73
CA LYS A 83 -1.79 -12.28 -10.72
C LYS A 83 -2.81 -13.40 -10.57
N VAL A 84 -3.95 -13.12 -9.92
CA VAL A 84 -4.99 -14.11 -9.62
C VAL A 84 -6.24 -13.90 -10.49
N TYR A 85 -6.64 -12.65 -10.65
CA TYR A 85 -7.86 -12.26 -11.36
C TYR A 85 -7.53 -11.89 -12.81
N SER A 86 -8.43 -12.20 -13.74
CA SER A 86 -8.29 -11.84 -15.16
C SER A 86 -9.63 -11.43 -15.78
N GLY A 87 -9.57 -10.68 -16.89
CA GLY A 87 -10.74 -10.25 -17.64
C GLY A 87 -11.77 -9.49 -16.78
N VAL A 88 -13.02 -9.97 -16.81
CA VAL A 88 -14.16 -9.35 -16.10
C VAL A 88 -13.99 -9.38 -14.59
N GLU A 89 -13.40 -10.43 -14.03
CA GLU A 89 -13.19 -10.55 -12.59
C GLU A 89 -12.19 -9.49 -12.10
N LEU A 90 -11.13 -9.26 -12.87
CA LEU A 90 -10.12 -8.26 -12.56
C LEU A 90 -10.72 -6.85 -12.62
N PHE A 91 -11.56 -6.58 -13.62
CA PHE A 91 -12.30 -5.33 -13.72
C PHE A 91 -13.16 -5.09 -12.47
N LYS A 92 -13.96 -6.08 -12.06
CA LYS A 92 -14.79 -5.99 -10.86
C LYS A 92 -13.96 -5.78 -9.59
N ALA A 93 -12.84 -6.49 -9.45
CA ALA A 93 -11.95 -6.32 -8.31
C ALA A 93 -11.38 -4.90 -8.22
N TYR A 94 -11.00 -4.30 -9.36
CA TYR A 94 -10.57 -2.90 -9.40
C TYR A 94 -11.71 -1.91 -9.12
N GLU A 95 -12.95 -2.19 -9.51
CA GLU A 95 -14.10 -1.37 -9.08
C GLU A 95 -14.28 -1.38 -7.56
N GLN A 96 -14.06 -2.52 -6.90
CA GLN A 96 -14.13 -2.59 -5.44
C GLN A 96 -12.96 -1.83 -4.80
N LEU A 97 -11.74 -1.95 -5.33
CA LEU A 97 -10.61 -1.12 -4.90
C LEU A 97 -10.87 0.38 -5.08
N ALA A 98 -11.52 0.79 -6.17
CA ALA A 98 -11.89 2.19 -6.36
C ALA A 98 -12.86 2.69 -5.28
N LYS A 99 -13.77 1.82 -4.80
CA LYS A 99 -14.64 2.15 -3.65
C LYS A 99 -13.85 2.25 -2.35
N VAL A 100 -12.85 1.39 -2.14
CA VAL A 100 -11.92 1.50 -1.00
C VAL A 100 -11.29 2.89 -0.98
N ASP A 101 -10.68 3.34 -2.08
CA ASP A 101 -10.07 4.68 -2.18
C ASP A 101 -11.10 5.81 -1.94
N LEU A 102 -12.33 5.66 -2.42
CA LEU A 102 -13.41 6.62 -2.19
C LEU A 102 -13.74 6.76 -0.71
N PHE A 103 -13.92 5.65 0.01
CA PHE A 103 -14.23 5.66 1.44
C PHE A 103 -13.04 6.12 2.27
N LYS A 104 -11.83 5.70 1.93
CA LYS A 104 -10.59 6.24 2.50
C LYS A 104 -10.54 7.76 2.38
N GLY A 105 -10.78 8.30 1.18
CA GLY A 105 -10.83 9.75 0.95
C GLY A 105 -11.90 10.45 1.80
N ARG A 106 -13.06 9.82 2.02
CA ARG A 106 -14.10 10.34 2.92
C ARG A 106 -13.67 10.32 4.38
N ILE A 107 -13.02 9.24 4.84
CA ILE A 107 -12.49 9.13 6.22
C ILE A 107 -11.53 10.29 6.48
N TYR A 108 -10.54 10.51 5.61
CA TYR A 108 -9.56 11.59 5.84
C TYR A 108 -10.18 12.99 5.76
N ARG A 109 -11.15 13.22 4.87
CA ARG A 109 -11.79 14.54 4.74
C ARG A 109 -12.77 14.85 5.87
N GLN A 110 -13.53 13.86 6.33
CA GLN A 110 -14.61 14.05 7.31
C GLN A 110 -14.20 13.64 8.72
N GLN A 111 -13.06 12.98 8.89
CA GLN A 111 -12.60 12.38 10.15
C GLN A 111 -13.62 11.38 10.74
N TYR A 112 -14.47 10.79 9.90
CA TYR A 112 -15.52 9.87 10.32
C TYR A 112 -15.06 8.42 10.17
N TRP A 113 -14.44 7.90 11.23
CA TRP A 113 -13.80 6.59 11.26
C TRP A 113 -14.76 5.39 11.17
N ARG A 114 -16.07 5.59 11.36
CA ARG A 114 -17.05 4.50 11.17
C ARG A 114 -17.10 4.00 9.73
N PHE A 115 -16.59 4.79 8.77
CA PHE A 115 -16.45 4.34 7.38
C PHE A 115 -15.39 3.25 7.16
N LEU A 116 -14.53 2.96 8.15
CA LEU A 116 -13.61 1.82 8.10
C LEU A 116 -14.32 0.49 7.82
N VAL A 117 -15.57 0.33 8.29
CA VAL A 117 -16.37 -0.87 8.01
C VAL A 117 -16.57 -1.07 6.49
N TYR A 118 -16.79 0.02 5.74
CA TYR A 118 -16.95 -0.05 4.29
C TYR A 118 -15.61 -0.26 3.59
N GLU A 119 -14.55 0.39 4.08
CA GLU A 119 -13.19 0.18 3.58
C GLU A 119 -12.79 -1.29 3.68
N ASN A 120 -12.93 -1.88 4.87
CA ASN A 120 -12.66 -3.30 5.11
C ASN A 120 -13.57 -4.20 4.27
N PHE A 121 -14.87 -3.89 4.18
CA PHE A 121 -15.83 -4.66 3.36
C PHE A 121 -15.40 -4.73 1.90
N PHE A 122 -15.10 -3.58 1.28
CA PHE A 122 -14.72 -3.54 -0.14
C PHE A 122 -13.34 -4.15 -0.38
N LEU A 123 -12.39 -3.97 0.55
CA LEU A 123 -11.03 -4.48 0.42
C LEU A 123 -10.94 -6.01 0.58
N SER A 124 -11.86 -6.62 1.33
CA SER A 124 -11.86 -8.05 1.60
C SER A 124 -12.98 -8.77 0.83
N PHE A 125 -14.17 -8.84 1.42
CA PHE A 125 -15.32 -9.55 0.86
C PHE A 125 -15.65 -9.08 -0.56
N GLY A 126 -15.68 -7.76 -0.82
CA GLY A 126 -15.99 -7.23 -2.15
C GLY A 126 -15.01 -7.72 -3.23
N ILE A 127 -13.72 -7.75 -2.93
CA ILE A 127 -12.71 -8.30 -3.85
C ILE A 127 -12.87 -9.80 -4.01
N SER A 128 -13.13 -10.54 -2.93
CA SER A 128 -13.37 -11.99 -3.02
C SER A 128 -14.58 -12.29 -3.91
N GLU A 129 -15.69 -11.56 -3.74
CA GLU A 129 -16.92 -11.70 -4.53
C GLU A 129 -16.69 -11.48 -6.04
N SER A 130 -15.67 -10.69 -6.41
CA SER A 130 -15.39 -10.34 -7.80
C SER A 130 -15.04 -11.55 -8.69
N LYS A 131 -14.58 -12.67 -8.10
CA LYS A 131 -14.33 -13.95 -8.82
C LYS A 131 -15.56 -14.84 -8.94
N GLY A 132 -16.68 -14.48 -8.32
CA GLY A 132 -17.89 -15.29 -8.24
C GLY A 132 -17.79 -16.45 -7.24
N LYS A 133 -18.70 -17.44 -7.36
CA LYS A 133 -18.85 -18.58 -6.43
C LYS A 133 -17.81 -19.69 -6.58
N LYS A 134 -16.70 -19.46 -7.31
CA LYS A 134 -15.72 -20.51 -7.60
C LYS A 134 -14.41 -20.20 -6.88
N ASP A 135 -13.89 -21.21 -6.19
CA ASP A 135 -12.54 -21.15 -5.65
C ASP A 135 -11.51 -21.04 -6.77
N LYS A 136 -10.48 -20.22 -6.56
CA LYS A 136 -9.33 -20.18 -7.46
C LYS A 136 -8.31 -21.21 -7.02
N LYS A 137 -8.21 -22.30 -7.76
CA LYS A 137 -7.21 -23.34 -7.53
C LYS A 137 -5.96 -23.01 -8.33
N GLY A 138 -4.88 -22.62 -7.66
CA GLY A 138 -3.62 -22.31 -8.30
C GLY A 138 -2.54 -21.87 -7.32
N PHE A 139 -1.28 -22.10 -7.66
CA PHE A 139 -0.16 -21.54 -6.91
C PHE A 139 0.20 -20.16 -7.46
N TYR A 140 -0.11 -19.12 -6.69
CA TYR A 140 0.17 -17.74 -7.06
C TYR A 140 1.30 -17.19 -6.19
N LYS A 141 2.35 -16.68 -6.84
CA LYS A 141 3.48 -16.05 -6.15
C LYS A 141 3.16 -14.57 -5.88
N TYR A 142 2.68 -14.30 -4.68
CA TYR A 142 2.48 -12.93 -4.21
C TYR A 142 3.83 -12.20 -4.06
N LYS A 143 3.83 -10.90 -4.35
CA LYS A 143 5.01 -10.02 -4.22
C LYS A 143 4.66 -8.78 -3.41
N LYS A 144 5.66 -8.21 -2.75
CA LYS A 144 5.55 -6.91 -2.09
C LYS A 144 5.23 -5.80 -3.11
N PRO A 145 4.50 -4.75 -2.70
CA PRO A 145 4.23 -3.61 -3.56
C PRO A 145 5.51 -2.86 -3.93
N GLU A 146 5.64 -2.51 -5.19
CA GLU A 146 6.77 -1.73 -5.71
C GLU A 146 6.37 -0.29 -6.10
N ARG A 147 5.07 0.03 -6.03
CA ARG A 147 4.52 1.31 -6.51
C ARG A 147 5.18 2.53 -5.88
N ILE A 148 5.30 2.56 -4.54
CA ILE A 148 5.94 3.69 -3.83
C ILE A 148 7.42 3.83 -4.23
N LEU A 149 8.14 2.71 -4.31
CA LEU A 149 9.54 2.69 -4.74
C LEU A 149 9.69 3.21 -6.17
N LYS A 150 8.82 2.78 -7.09
CA LYS A 150 8.79 3.25 -8.48
C LYS A 150 8.52 4.75 -8.58
N ILE A 151 7.58 5.27 -7.77
CA ILE A 151 7.31 6.72 -7.69
C ILE A 151 8.54 7.47 -7.21
N TRP A 152 9.19 6.99 -6.15
CA TRP A 152 10.41 7.61 -5.61
C TRP A 152 11.55 7.62 -6.64
N LEU A 153 11.83 6.48 -7.27
CA LEU A 153 12.84 6.37 -8.34
C LEU A 153 12.53 7.31 -9.51
N ASN A 154 11.27 7.42 -9.90
CA ASN A 154 10.84 8.32 -10.97
C ASN A 154 11.03 9.79 -10.57
N ASN A 155 10.67 10.17 -9.35
CA ASN A 155 10.87 11.51 -8.83
C ASN A 155 12.36 11.88 -8.76
N GLN A 156 13.20 10.95 -8.33
CA GLN A 156 14.65 11.14 -8.29
C GLN A 156 15.23 11.30 -9.71
N LYS A 157 14.85 10.43 -10.65
CA LYS A 157 15.26 10.51 -12.06
C LYS A 157 14.87 11.84 -12.70
N HIS A 158 13.72 12.39 -12.35
CA HIS A 158 13.21 13.64 -12.91
C HIS A 158 13.46 14.87 -12.03
N ALA A 159 14.23 14.76 -10.94
CA ALA A 159 14.49 15.86 -10.02
C ALA A 159 15.08 17.08 -10.73
N LYS A 160 16.13 16.87 -11.55
CA LYS A 160 16.78 17.94 -12.34
C LYS A 160 15.81 18.56 -13.34
N LYS A 161 15.09 17.75 -14.12
CA LYS A 161 14.04 18.21 -15.06
C LYS A 161 12.99 19.07 -14.34
N ASN A 162 12.52 18.63 -13.17
CA ASN A 162 11.51 19.33 -12.39
C ASN A 162 12.03 20.66 -11.81
N SER A 163 13.29 20.72 -11.37
CA SER A 163 13.95 21.95 -10.92
C SER A 163 14.03 22.98 -12.05
N ILE A 164 14.55 22.56 -13.21
CA ILE A 164 14.71 23.43 -14.38
C ILE A 164 13.35 23.95 -14.87
N ALA A 165 12.35 23.06 -14.99
CA ALA A 165 11.01 23.44 -15.41
C ALA A 165 10.38 24.46 -14.45
N GLU A 166 10.69 24.38 -13.15
CA GLU A 166 10.23 25.33 -12.15
C GLU A 166 10.94 26.69 -12.26
N LYS A 167 12.26 26.72 -12.50
CA LYS A 167 13.02 27.95 -12.77
C LYS A 167 12.47 28.65 -14.03
N PHE A 168 12.20 27.87 -15.09
CA PHE A 168 11.64 28.37 -16.34
C PHE A 168 10.21 28.91 -16.16
N ALA A 169 9.35 28.14 -15.48
CA ALA A 169 7.98 28.53 -15.15
C ALA A 169 7.92 29.87 -14.41
N LYS A 170 8.78 30.06 -13.39
CA LYS A 170 8.86 31.31 -12.61
C LYS A 170 9.26 32.52 -13.47
N LYS A 171 10.17 32.34 -14.44
CA LYS A 171 10.62 33.42 -15.33
C LYS A 171 9.64 33.75 -16.45
N THR A 172 8.87 32.78 -16.92
CA THR A 172 7.92 32.94 -18.04
C THR A 172 6.48 33.15 -17.58
N HIS A 173 6.22 33.16 -16.27
CA HIS A 173 4.88 33.26 -15.69
C HIS A 173 3.92 32.16 -16.18
N VAL A 174 4.47 30.98 -16.48
CA VAL A 174 3.70 29.80 -16.90
C VAL A 174 3.68 28.77 -15.77
N GLY A 175 2.60 28.01 -15.63
CA GLY A 175 2.53 26.94 -14.63
C GLY A 175 3.52 25.80 -14.89
N LYS A 176 4.10 25.24 -13.82
CA LYS A 176 5.08 24.12 -13.87
C LYS A 176 4.59 22.93 -14.71
N ARG A 177 3.31 22.57 -14.60
CA ARG A 177 2.70 21.49 -15.41
C ARG A 177 2.78 21.77 -16.91
N LYS A 178 2.51 23.01 -17.34
CA LYS A 178 2.58 23.41 -18.75
C LYS A 178 4.03 23.43 -19.24
N ALA A 179 4.97 23.92 -18.42
CA ALA A 179 6.40 23.86 -18.74
C ALA A 179 6.91 22.42 -18.88
N LEU A 180 6.44 21.48 -18.06
CA LEU A 180 6.80 20.06 -18.17
C LEU A 180 6.17 19.38 -19.39
N SER A 181 4.94 19.78 -19.76
CA SER A 181 4.26 19.26 -20.95
C SER A 181 4.97 19.67 -22.24
N GLN A 182 5.50 20.89 -22.30
CA GLN A 182 6.23 21.46 -23.44
C GLN A 182 7.76 21.33 -23.26
N TRP A 183 8.19 20.34 -22.48
CA TRP A 183 9.60 20.20 -22.10
C TRP A 183 10.51 20.01 -23.30
N ASN A 184 10.07 19.25 -24.31
CA ASN A 184 10.89 18.93 -25.47
C ASN A 184 11.22 20.18 -26.28
N GLU A 185 10.28 21.10 -26.41
CA GLU A 185 10.44 22.38 -27.09
C GLU A 185 11.29 23.34 -26.25
N ILE A 186 10.95 23.48 -24.96
CA ILE A 186 11.66 24.38 -24.02
C ILE A 186 13.13 24.00 -23.90
N LYS A 187 13.43 22.71 -23.90
CA LYS A 187 14.80 22.20 -23.77
C LYS A 187 15.75 22.73 -24.85
N TYR A 188 15.30 22.92 -26.09
CA TYR A 188 16.12 23.53 -27.14
C TYR A 188 16.49 24.98 -26.83
N ILE A 189 15.54 25.73 -26.27
CA ILE A 189 15.74 27.13 -25.85
C ILE A 189 16.75 27.19 -24.69
N LEU A 190 16.66 26.25 -23.75
CA LEU A 190 17.53 26.16 -22.58
C LEU A 190 18.99 25.79 -22.88
N LYS A 191 19.31 25.32 -24.10
CA LYS A 191 20.70 25.09 -24.51
C LYS A 191 21.49 26.39 -24.71
N ASN A 192 20.81 27.53 -24.86
CA ASN A 192 21.47 28.82 -25.02
C ASN A 192 22.10 29.30 -23.69
N PRO A 193 23.42 29.56 -23.65
CA PRO A 193 24.11 30.00 -22.42
C PRO A 193 23.55 31.29 -21.79
N LYS A 194 23.00 32.20 -22.60
CA LYS A 194 22.36 33.43 -22.08
C LYS A 194 21.15 33.10 -21.20
N ILE A 195 20.35 32.15 -21.63
CA ILE A 195 19.12 31.73 -20.94
C ILE A 195 19.46 30.92 -19.68
N GLN A 196 20.50 30.07 -19.74
CA GLN A 196 21.00 29.34 -18.57
C GLN A 196 21.42 30.29 -17.44
N LYS A 197 22.14 31.38 -17.77
CA LYS A 197 22.52 32.42 -16.81
C LYS A 197 21.30 33.16 -16.26
N GLN A 198 20.34 33.53 -17.11
CA GLN A 198 19.10 34.20 -16.68
C GLN A 198 18.26 33.35 -15.71
N LEU A 199 18.27 32.03 -15.90
CA LEU A 199 17.56 31.07 -15.06
C LEU A 199 18.33 30.68 -13.80
N LYS A 200 19.60 31.10 -13.66
CA LYS A 200 20.50 30.69 -12.57
C LYS A 200 20.55 29.16 -12.44
N MET A 201 20.89 28.52 -13.56
CA MET A 201 21.03 27.06 -13.62
C MET A 201 22.35 26.61 -13.00
N ASP A 202 22.31 25.49 -12.29
CA ASP A 202 23.51 24.89 -11.69
C ASP A 202 24.26 24.06 -12.75
N GLU A 203 25.56 23.82 -12.54
CA GLU A 203 26.39 23.03 -13.48
C GLU A 203 25.80 21.64 -13.74
N ASP A 204 25.24 21.04 -12.70
CA ASP A 204 24.53 19.76 -12.74
C ASP A 204 23.29 19.75 -13.63
N GLU A 205 22.58 20.88 -13.70
CA GLU A 205 21.39 21.07 -14.54
C GLU A 205 21.78 21.33 -15.99
N ILE A 206 22.84 22.10 -16.22
CA ILE A 206 23.40 22.36 -17.55
C ILE A 206 23.89 21.04 -18.16
N ASN A 207 24.65 20.24 -17.40
CA ASN A 207 25.10 18.92 -17.82
C ASN A 207 23.93 17.98 -18.16
N TYR A 208 22.83 18.05 -17.41
CA TYR A 208 21.63 17.26 -17.69
C TYR A 208 20.98 17.63 -19.03
N ILE A 209 20.89 18.91 -19.37
CA ILE A 209 20.34 19.39 -20.65
C ILE A 209 21.24 19.07 -21.83
N MET A 210 22.56 19.07 -21.63
CA MET A 210 23.53 18.81 -22.70
C MET A 210 23.65 17.31 -22.99
N LYS A 211 23.52 16.45 -21.97
CA LYS A 211 23.66 14.99 -22.10
C LYS A 211 22.44 14.30 -22.70
N TYR A 212 21.24 14.83 -22.45
CA TYR A 212 19.98 14.25 -22.90
C TYR A 212 19.32 15.13 -23.92
#